data_AF-D0V086-F1
#
_entry.id   AF-D0V086-F1
#
_cell.length_a   1.000
_cell.length_b   1.000
_cell.length_c   1.000
_cell.angle_alpha   90.00
_cell.angle_beta   90.00
_cell.angle_gamma   90.00
#
_symmetry.space_group_name_H-M   'P 1'
#
loop_
_entity.id
_entity.type
_entity.pdbx_description
1 polymer ?
#
loop_
_entity_poly.entity_id
_entity_poly.type
_entity_poly.pdbx_seq_one_letter_code
_entity_poly.pdbx_strand_id
1 'polypeptide(L)'
;FTEICASTYTTEFKMFSVEEVIQCRVSPSRNNVTLTLTGLQVNDTGLYVCKMERMYPPPYFMNKGNGTQLYVIDPEPCPDTAIYLWVLGATASGFFLYSFIISAVVVGKAIQRRRRLTTGVYVKMPSEKLEKKVIPFHITVN
;
A
#
# COMPACT_ATOMS: atom_id res chain seq x y z
N PHE A 1 -39.38 -23.07 4.39
CA PHE A 1 -38.12 -23.28 3.66
C PHE A 1 -38.12 -22.31 2.51
N THR A 2 -37.21 -21.34 2.51
CA THR A 2 -37.03 -20.44 1.37
C THR A 2 -36.20 -21.17 0.32
N GLU A 3 -36.67 -21.18 -0.92
CA GLU A 3 -35.93 -21.78 -2.03
C GLU A 3 -34.98 -20.72 -2.60
N ILE A 4 -33.68 -21.00 -2.54
CA ILE A 4 -32.64 -20.04 -2.98
C ILE A 4 -32.22 -20.36 -4.41
N CYS A 5 -32.18 -21.66 -4.76
CA CYS A 5 -31.70 -22.13 -6.05
C CYS A 5 -32.44 -23.40 -6.48
N ALA A 6 -32.82 -23.44 -7.77
CA ALA A 6 -33.50 -24.55 -8.39
C ALA A 6 -32.84 -24.92 -9.73
N SER A 7 -32.73 -26.21 -10.01
CA SER A 7 -32.17 -26.69 -11.28
C SER A 7 -32.90 -27.95 -11.73
N THR A 8 -33.15 -28.04 -13.03
CA THR A 8 -33.79 -29.22 -13.64
C THR A 8 -32.91 -29.77 -14.75
N TYR A 9 -32.79 -31.09 -14.82
CA TYR A 9 -31.97 -31.81 -15.81
C TYR A 9 -32.82 -32.88 -16.49
N THR A 10 -33.36 -32.58 -17.67
CA THR A 10 -34.16 -33.52 -18.48
C THR A 10 -33.43 -33.91 -19.75
N THR A 11 -33.05 -32.92 -20.57
CA THR A 11 -32.29 -33.04 -21.83
C THR A 11 -31.45 -31.80 -22.10
N GLU A 12 -31.89 -30.64 -21.60
CA GLU A 12 -31.12 -29.40 -21.52
C GLU A 12 -31.02 -28.97 -20.05
N PHE A 13 -29.85 -28.47 -19.66
CA PHE A 13 -29.63 -27.94 -18.33
C PHE A 13 -30.25 -26.54 -18.23
N LYS A 14 -31.33 -26.40 -17.44
CA LYS A 14 -31.96 -25.11 -17.15
C LYS A 14 -31.82 -24.79 -15.67
N MET A 15 -31.30 -23.61 -15.42
CA MET A 15 -30.97 -23.11 -14.10
C MET A 15 -31.83 -21.89 -13.75
N PHE A 16 -32.36 -21.86 -12.54
CA PHE A 16 -33.14 -20.74 -12.02
C PHE A 16 -32.63 -20.35 -10.63
N SER A 17 -32.28 -19.07 -10.46
CA SER A 17 -32.07 -18.48 -9.14
C SER A 17 -33.35 -17.77 -8.73
N VAL A 18 -33.82 -18.01 -7.50
CA VAL A 18 -35.02 -17.34 -6.96
C VAL A 18 -34.65 -16.02 -6.29
N GLU A 19 -33.42 -15.91 -5.80
CA GLU A 19 -32.89 -14.72 -5.15
C GLU A 19 -31.93 -14.00 -6.10
N GLU A 20 -32.25 -12.74 -6.46
CA GLU A 20 -31.49 -11.96 -7.46
C GLU A 20 -30.05 -11.65 -7.03
N VAL A 21 -29.78 -11.66 -5.71
CA VAL A 21 -28.48 -11.27 -5.13
C VAL A 21 -27.50 -12.44 -5.09
N ILE A 22 -28.00 -13.67 -4.88
CA ILE A 22 -27.16 -14.87 -4.74
C ILE A 22 -27.03 -15.53 -6.10
N GLN A 23 -25.83 -15.48 -6.68
CA GLN A 23 -25.56 -16.20 -7.91
C GLN A 23 -25.32 -17.67 -7.59
N CYS A 24 -26.24 -18.52 -8.02
CA CYS A 24 -26.11 -19.96 -7.92
C CYS A 24 -25.52 -20.53 -9.23
N ARG A 25 -24.73 -21.61 -9.13
CA ARG A 25 -24.32 -22.46 -10.24
C ARG A 25 -24.45 -23.93 -9.86
N VAL A 26 -25.20 -24.70 -10.64
CA VAL A 26 -25.36 -26.15 -10.43
C VAL A 26 -24.55 -26.92 -11.46
N SER A 27 -23.72 -27.85 -10.99
CA SER A 27 -22.93 -28.74 -11.85
C SER A 27 -23.30 -30.19 -11.57
N PRO A 28 -24.10 -30.84 -12.44
CA PRO A 28 -24.42 -32.26 -12.28
C PRO A 28 -23.18 -33.11 -12.58
N SER A 29 -22.94 -34.12 -11.76
CA SER A 29 -21.97 -35.20 -11.97
C SER A 29 -22.71 -36.55 -12.05
N ARG A 30 -22.01 -37.65 -12.33
CA ARG A 30 -22.65 -38.97 -12.53
C ARG A 30 -23.53 -39.41 -11.35
N ASN A 31 -23.05 -39.20 -10.12
CA ASN A 31 -23.74 -39.63 -8.90
C ASN A 31 -24.02 -38.49 -7.92
N ASN A 32 -23.43 -37.32 -8.14
CA ASN A 32 -23.47 -36.19 -7.21
C ASN A 32 -23.91 -34.94 -7.97
N VAL A 33 -24.45 -33.97 -7.23
CA VAL A 33 -24.75 -32.64 -7.75
C VAL A 33 -23.95 -31.64 -6.93
N THR A 34 -23.09 -30.86 -7.59
CA THR A 34 -22.32 -29.81 -6.94
C THR A 34 -23.04 -28.49 -7.10
N LEU A 35 -23.33 -27.83 -5.97
CA LEU A 35 -23.93 -26.50 -5.92
C LEU A 35 -22.84 -25.49 -5.54
N THR A 36 -22.67 -24.46 -6.35
CA THR A 36 -21.76 -23.34 -6.06
C THR A 36 -22.61 -22.10 -5.87
N LEU A 37 -22.58 -21.55 -4.66
CA LEU A 37 -23.26 -20.31 -4.30
C LEU A 37 -22.21 -19.21 -4.19
N THR A 38 -22.45 -18.08 -4.86
CA THR A 38 -21.57 -16.91 -4.88
C THR A 38 -22.35 -15.67 -4.50
N GLY A 39 -21.68 -14.71 -3.85
CA GLY A 39 -22.31 -13.47 -3.37
C GLY A 39 -23.12 -13.63 -2.08
N LEU A 40 -22.84 -14.65 -1.25
CA LEU A 40 -23.48 -14.75 0.05
C LEU A 40 -23.03 -13.60 0.96
N GLN A 41 -23.97 -13.07 1.72
CA GLN A 41 -23.75 -12.09 2.77
C GLN A 41 -23.79 -12.75 4.15
N VAL A 42 -23.32 -12.03 5.18
CA VAL A 42 -23.32 -12.51 6.57
C VAL A 42 -24.73 -12.91 7.04
N ASN A 43 -25.75 -12.18 6.57
CA ASN A 43 -27.15 -12.44 6.90
C ASN A 43 -27.69 -13.76 6.30
N ASP A 44 -26.97 -14.34 5.32
CA ASP A 44 -27.35 -15.60 4.69
C ASP A 44 -26.81 -16.81 5.48
N THR A 45 -26.10 -16.58 6.59
CA THR A 45 -25.62 -17.64 7.50
C THR A 45 -26.79 -18.48 8.02
N GLY A 46 -26.72 -19.80 7.83
CA GLY A 46 -27.84 -20.68 8.18
C GLY A 46 -27.66 -22.13 7.78
N LEU A 47 -28.71 -22.92 7.99
CA LEU A 47 -28.76 -24.32 7.60
C LEU A 47 -29.32 -24.46 6.18
N TYR A 48 -28.51 -24.97 5.26
CA TYR A 48 -28.86 -25.18 3.86
C TYR A 48 -29.17 -26.66 3.62
N VAL A 49 -30.35 -26.97 3.10
CA VAL A 49 -30.80 -28.35 2.88
C VAL A 49 -30.94 -28.63 1.39
N CYS A 50 -30.19 -29.60 0.88
CA CYS A 50 -30.33 -30.06 -0.50
C CYS A 50 -31.57 -30.95 -0.63
N LYS A 51 -32.41 -30.66 -1.62
CA LYS A 51 -33.59 -31.44 -1.98
C LYS A 51 -33.46 -31.88 -3.43
N MET A 52 -33.57 -33.18 -3.67
CA MET A 52 -33.43 -33.79 -4.99
C MET A 52 -34.71 -34.53 -5.37
N GLU A 53 -35.20 -34.30 -6.58
CA GLU A 53 -36.37 -34.96 -7.15
C GLU A 53 -36.02 -35.63 -8.48
N ARG A 54 -36.34 -36.92 -8.61
CA ARG A 54 -36.22 -37.70 -9.84
C ARG A 54 -37.61 -38.05 -10.33
N MET A 55 -38.06 -37.38 -11.38
CA MET A 55 -39.35 -37.69 -12.03
C MET A 55 -39.20 -38.78 -13.10
N TYR A 56 -38.12 -38.73 -13.87
CA TYR A 56 -37.80 -39.71 -14.91
C TYR A 56 -36.37 -40.24 -14.77
N PRO A 57 -36.13 -41.53 -15.05
CA PRO A 57 -37.12 -42.56 -15.35
C PRO A 57 -37.97 -42.90 -14.11
N PRO A 58 -39.26 -43.29 -14.27
CA PRO A 58 -40.09 -43.73 -13.16
C PRO A 58 -39.45 -44.93 -12.42
N PRO A 59 -39.75 -45.13 -11.13
CA PRO A 59 -40.71 -44.38 -10.30
C PRO A 59 -40.17 -43.03 -9.80
N TYR A 60 -41.07 -42.18 -9.28
CA TYR A 60 -40.71 -40.89 -8.67
C TYR A 60 -39.94 -41.11 -7.37
N PHE A 61 -38.79 -40.44 -7.24
CA PHE A 61 -38.01 -40.43 -6.01
C PHE A 61 -37.78 -39.00 -5.54
N MET A 62 -37.93 -38.79 -4.24
CA MET A 62 -37.63 -37.52 -3.59
C MET A 62 -36.73 -37.81 -2.40
N ASN A 63 -35.57 -37.17 -2.35
CA ASN A 63 -34.63 -37.27 -1.24
C ASN A 63 -34.31 -35.87 -0.71
N LYS A 64 -34.18 -35.77 0.61
CA LYS A 64 -33.69 -34.59 1.30
C LYS A 64 -32.40 -34.96 2.02
N GLY A 65 -31.38 -34.11 1.91
CA GLY A 65 -30.16 -34.25 2.70
C GLY A 65 -30.39 -33.83 4.16
N ASN A 66 -29.42 -34.15 5.01
CA ASN A 66 -29.43 -33.74 6.43
C ASN A 66 -29.15 -32.24 6.63
N GLY A 67 -28.71 -31.56 5.57
CA GLY A 67 -28.36 -30.14 5.58
C GLY A 67 -26.90 -29.87 5.94
N THR A 68 -26.46 -28.67 5.59
CA THR A 68 -25.11 -28.15 5.84
C THR A 68 -25.23 -26.78 6.49
N GLN A 69 -24.61 -26.58 7.65
CA GLN A 69 -24.55 -25.27 8.28
C GLN A 69 -23.48 -24.43 7.58
N LEU A 70 -23.88 -23.34 6.92
CA LEU A 70 -22.95 -22.37 6.34
C LEU A 70 -22.76 -21.22 7.32
N TYR A 71 -21.51 -20.81 7.52
CA TYR A 71 -21.13 -19.64 8.30
C TYR A 71 -20.38 -18.68 7.37
N VAL A 72 -21.03 -17.58 7.01
CA VAL A 72 -20.48 -16.59 6.08
C VAL A 72 -19.81 -15.50 6.91
N ILE A 73 -18.50 -15.37 6.74
CA ILE A 73 -17.67 -14.38 7.44
C ILE A 73 -17.38 -13.26 6.46
N ASP A 74 -17.59 -12.02 6.90
CA ASP A 74 -17.17 -10.86 6.14
C ASP A 74 -15.63 -10.79 6.18
N PRO A 75 -14.93 -10.72 5.03
CA PRO A 75 -13.49 -10.50 5.06
C PRO A 75 -13.21 -9.23 5.86
N GLU A 76 -12.23 -9.31 6.76
CA GLU A 76 -11.75 -8.12 7.46
C GLU A 76 -11.35 -7.06 6.42
N PRO A 77 -11.72 -5.78 6.62
CA PRO A 77 -11.41 -4.74 5.67
C PRO A 77 -9.89 -4.68 5.48
N CYS A 78 -9.42 -5.03 4.29
CA CYS A 78 -8.02 -4.84 3.92
C CYS A 78 -7.66 -3.37 4.17
N PRO A 79 -6.57 -3.07 4.88
CA PRO A 79 -6.21 -1.68 5.12
C PRO A 79 -5.97 -0.96 3.81
N ASP A 80 -6.60 0.20 3.61
CA ASP A 80 -6.56 0.95 2.37
C ASP A 80 -5.12 1.24 1.95
N THR A 81 -4.71 0.66 0.82
CA THR A 81 -3.37 0.85 0.23
C THR A 81 -3.08 2.32 -0.05
N ALA A 82 -4.11 3.11 -0.32
CA ALA A 82 -4.03 4.56 -0.47
C ALA A 82 -3.49 5.22 0.80
N ILE A 83 -3.99 4.86 1.98
CA ILE A 83 -3.56 5.44 3.26
C ILE A 83 -2.07 5.16 3.49
N TYR A 84 -1.62 3.93 3.23
CA TYR A 84 -0.21 3.57 3.33
C TYR A 84 0.70 4.38 2.38
N LEU A 85 0.25 4.60 1.13
CA LEU A 85 0.99 5.40 0.17
C LEU A 85 1.11 6.87 0.62
N TRP A 86 0.03 7.45 1.16
CA TRP A 86 0.07 8.81 1.71
C TRP A 86 1.00 8.91 2.93
N VAL A 87 0.96 7.93 3.83
CA VAL A 87 1.85 7.88 5.02
C VAL A 87 3.32 7.80 4.59
N LEU A 88 3.65 6.94 3.62
CA LEU A 88 5.01 6.82 3.09
C LEU A 88 5.47 8.11 2.39
N GLY A 89 4.60 8.72 1.60
CA GLY A 89 4.89 10.00 0.93
C GLY A 89 5.14 11.13 1.92
N ALA A 90 4.27 11.28 2.92
CA ALA A 90 4.41 12.27 3.98
C ALA A 90 5.73 12.08 4.75
N THR A 91 6.06 10.84 5.09
CA THR A 91 7.29 10.50 5.80
C THR A 91 8.54 10.84 4.97
N ALA A 92 8.58 10.43 3.70
CA ALA A 92 9.71 10.70 2.82
C ALA A 92 9.92 12.21 2.60
N SER A 93 8.84 12.96 2.34
CA SER A 93 8.91 14.42 2.15
C SER A 93 9.46 15.15 3.37
N GLY A 94 9.06 14.75 4.58
CA GLY A 94 9.59 15.29 5.83
C GLY A 94 11.10 15.09 5.97
N PHE A 95 11.59 13.89 5.67
CA PHE A 95 13.03 13.59 5.71
C PHE A 95 13.82 14.39 4.67
N PHE A 96 13.29 14.58 3.46
CA PHE A 96 13.94 15.39 2.43
C PHE A 96 14.08 16.86 2.84
N LEU A 97 13.00 17.45 3.36
CA LEU A 97 13.03 18.83 3.84
C LEU A 97 14.01 19.01 5.00
N TYR A 98 14.05 18.05 5.92
CA TYR A 98 14.98 18.07 7.05
C TYR A 98 16.45 18.05 6.60
N SER A 99 16.78 17.17 5.65
CA SER A 99 18.13 17.07 5.07
C SER A 99 18.57 18.37 4.39
N PHE A 100 17.65 19.00 3.64
CA PHE A 100 17.91 20.27 2.98
C PHE A 100 18.18 21.41 3.97
N ILE A 101 17.35 21.52 5.03
CA ILE A 101 17.51 22.56 6.05
C ILE A 101 18.84 22.43 6.77
N ILE A 102 19.22 21.22 7.20
CA ILE A 102 20.52 20.99 7.86
C ILE A 102 21.67 21.39 6.94
N SER A 103 21.63 20.96 5.68
CA SER A 103 22.66 21.28 4.71
C SER A 103 22.82 22.79 4.52
N ALA A 104 21.71 23.53 4.41
CA ALA A 104 21.72 24.99 4.30
C ALA A 104 22.32 25.68 5.54
N VAL A 105 21.99 25.22 6.76
CA VAL A 105 22.54 25.77 8.01
C VAL A 105 24.05 25.53 8.11
N VAL A 106 24.51 24.33 7.79
CA VAL A 106 25.94 23.97 7.83
C VAL A 106 26.74 24.79 6.82
N VAL A 107 26.25 24.89 5.58
CA VAL A 107 26.88 25.71 4.53
C VAL A 107 26.89 27.19 4.91
N GLY A 108 25.78 27.71 5.45
CA GLY A 108 25.69 29.09 5.91
C GLY A 108 26.72 29.40 7.01
N LYS A 109 26.85 28.53 8.01
CA LYS A 109 27.88 28.69 9.06
C LYS A 109 29.29 28.55 8.52
N ALA A 110 29.54 27.67 7.56
CA ALA A 110 30.85 27.51 6.92
C ALA A 110 31.24 28.76 6.11
N ILE A 111 30.32 29.32 5.33
CA ILE A 111 30.54 30.56 4.56
C ILE A 111 30.77 31.74 5.51
N GLN A 112 29.97 31.87 6.56
CA GLN A 112 30.13 32.94 7.55
C GLN A 112 31.48 32.84 8.28
N ARG A 113 31.91 31.62 8.65
CA ARG A 113 33.26 31.39 9.19
C ARG A 113 34.35 31.82 8.22
N ARG A 114 34.25 31.42 6.94
CA ARG A 114 35.24 31.83 5.91
C ARG A 114 35.31 33.36 5.77
N ARG A 115 34.18 34.07 5.72
CA ARG A 115 34.14 35.54 5.61
C ARG A 115 34.80 36.26 6.79
N ARG A 116 34.62 35.74 8.02
CA ARG A 116 35.27 36.29 9.23
C ARG A 116 36.79 36.09 9.23
N LEU A 117 37.28 35.01 8.63
CA LEU A 117 38.72 34.75 8.47
C LEU A 117 39.38 35.65 7.40
N THR A 118 38.65 36.03 6.35
CA THR A 118 39.18 36.90 5.28
C THR A 118 39.13 38.40 5.56
N THR A 119 38.45 38.82 6.64
CA THR A 119 38.41 40.22 7.09
C THR A 119 39.57 40.55 8.04
N GLY A 120 40.76 40.00 7.76
CA GLY A 120 42.00 40.52 8.33
C GLY A 120 42.32 41.87 7.68
N VAL A 121 42.46 42.91 8.49
CA VAL A 121 42.65 44.31 8.10
C VAL A 121 43.85 44.46 7.14
N TYR A 122 43.60 44.77 5.87
CA TYR A 122 44.65 45.20 4.93
C TYR A 122 45.08 46.64 5.28
N VAL A 123 46.13 46.78 6.09
CA VAL A 123 46.73 48.09 6.35
C VAL A 123 47.55 48.49 5.12
N LYS A 124 47.16 49.57 4.44
CA LYS A 124 48.00 50.22 3.42
C LYS A 124 49.21 50.83 4.11
N MET A 125 50.42 50.38 3.75
CA MET A 125 51.66 51.05 4.14
C MET A 125 51.87 52.30 3.26
N PRO A 126 52.21 53.47 3.82
CA PRO A 126 52.56 54.65 3.02
C PRO A 126 53.96 54.47 2.41
N SER A 127 54.10 54.85 1.14
CA SER A 127 55.38 54.84 0.42
C SER A 127 56.25 56.00 0.91
N GLU A 128 57.28 55.70 1.69
CA GLU A 128 58.29 56.68 2.07
C GLU A 128 59.44 56.64 1.05
N LYS A 129 59.35 57.53 0.06
CA LYS A 129 60.52 58.00 -0.69
C LYS A 129 61.43 58.73 0.31
N LEU A 130 62.46 58.07 0.82
CA LEU A 130 63.52 58.74 1.58
C LEU A 130 64.88 58.21 1.12
N GLU A 131 65.57 59.03 0.33
CA GLU A 131 67.01 58.91 0.09
C GLU A 131 67.73 58.69 1.44
N LYS A 132 68.42 57.55 1.58
CA LYS A 132 69.39 57.37 2.68
C LYS A 132 70.77 57.11 2.11
N LYS A 133 71.53 58.21 2.12
CA LYS A 133 72.98 58.38 1.97
C LYS A 133 73.76 57.25 2.67
N VAL A 134 74.50 56.45 1.89
CA VAL A 134 75.44 55.45 2.39
C VAL A 134 76.68 56.17 2.94
N ILE A 135 77.02 55.94 4.21
CA ILE A 135 78.28 56.39 4.84
C ILE A 135 79.10 55.13 5.11
N PRO A 136 80.37 55.03 4.66
CA PRO A 136 81.18 53.84 4.88
C PRO A 136 81.69 53.80 6.33
N PHE A 137 81.55 52.65 6.98
CA PHE A 137 82.14 52.37 8.29
C PHE A 137 83.55 51.78 8.09
N HIS A 138 84.56 52.40 8.71
CA HIS A 138 85.90 51.83 8.83
C HIS A 138 85.92 50.81 9.97
N ILE A 139 86.37 49.59 9.69
CA ILE A 139 86.62 48.55 10.69
C ILE A 139 88.11 48.60 11.02
N THR A 140 88.45 48.98 12.25
CA THR A 140 89.79 48.76 12.80
C THR A 140 89.88 47.36 13.38
N VAL A 141 90.87 46.59 12.95
CA VAL A 141 91.22 45.27 13.48
C VAL A 141 92.28 45.47 14.57
N ASN A 142 92.15 44.77 15.69
CA ASN A 142 93.19 44.64 16.72
C ASN A 142 93.92 43.31 16.57
#